data_AF-A0A4Z2FKU0-F1
#
_entry.id   AF-A0A4Z2FKU0-F1
#
_cell.length_a   1.000
_cell.length_b   1.000
_cell.length_c   1.000
_cell.angle_alpha   90.00
_cell.angle_beta   90.00
_cell.angle_gamma   90.00
#
_symmetry.space_group_name_H-M   'P 1'
#
loop_
_entity.id
_entity.type
_entity.pdbx_description
1 polymer ?
#
loop_
_entity_poly.entity_id
_entity_poly.type
_entity_poly.pdbx_seq_one_letter_code
_entity_poly.pdbx_strand_id
1 'polypeptide(L)'
;MEKTCFVLAHLTSQGRVPLLGLNDVIAGVLRGWPSRRVGWLLLQTFYQCRLAASPSTGVSKRMEWLLELMGHIRNVAYGATAVTCGDTKLVFAAAVVSWGDHAMPLLLGIRATWFPWQPASKPQVLQHALYGEESLADLALPQCLLGMPRSLALLLDKEPWSSQTTKFIDWLFSITEAPEQSLSATTVGTAKAGLLALKSSAEFKKKAVWTRAYGW
;
A
#
# COMPACT_ATOMS: atom_id res chain seq x y z
N MET A 1 -5.18 -2.07 22.30
CA MET A 1 -5.05 -2.40 20.86
C MET A 1 -4.41 -1.28 20.07
N GLU A 2 -5.02 -0.09 19.98
CA GLU A 2 -4.45 1.04 19.21
C GLU A 2 -3.05 1.46 19.67
N LYS A 3 -2.79 1.51 20.98
CA LYS A 3 -1.45 1.81 21.52
C LYS A 3 -0.40 0.79 21.05
N THR A 4 -0.73 -0.50 21.08
CA THR A 4 0.18 -1.58 20.64
C THR A 4 0.43 -1.49 19.14
N CYS A 5 -0.62 -1.27 18.36
CA CYS A 5 -0.54 -1.06 16.92
C CYS A 5 0.35 0.15 16.59
N PHE A 6 0.16 1.27 17.30
CA PHE A 6 0.97 2.47 17.15
C PHE A 6 2.45 2.20 17.47
N VAL A 7 2.74 1.54 18.60
CA VAL A 7 4.13 1.21 18.99
C VAL A 7 4.80 0.35 17.92
N LEU A 8 4.10 -0.68 17.42
CA LEU A 8 4.66 -1.56 16.39
C LEU A 8 4.88 -0.83 15.06
N ALA A 9 3.90 -0.04 14.63
CA ALA A 9 3.98 0.84 13.46
C ALA A 9 5.17 1.81 13.56
N HIS A 10 5.32 2.47 14.72
CA HIS A 10 6.40 3.41 14.97
C HIS A 10 7.77 2.74 14.98
N LEU A 11 7.94 1.61 15.68
CA LEU A 11 9.20 0.86 15.70
C LEU A 11 9.56 0.31 14.32
N THR A 12 8.58 -0.16 13.55
CA THR A 12 8.77 -0.61 12.17
C THR A 12 9.23 0.55 11.29
N SER A 13 8.59 1.72 11.40
CA SER A 13 8.97 2.90 10.61
C SER A 13 10.42 3.36 10.82
N GLN A 14 10.97 3.10 12.01
CA GLN A 14 12.36 3.39 12.38
C GLN A 14 13.33 2.27 12.01
N GLY A 15 12.85 1.16 11.44
CA GLY A 15 13.68 0.01 11.13
C GLY A 15 14.09 -0.85 12.34
N ARG A 16 13.48 -0.64 13.50
CA ARG A 16 13.76 -1.43 14.71
C ARG A 16 13.05 -2.79 14.70
N VAL A 17 11.96 -2.88 13.95
CA VAL A 17 11.18 -4.10 13.75
C VAL A 17 10.99 -4.32 12.24
N PRO A 18 11.01 -5.58 11.75
CA PRO A 18 10.76 -5.87 10.32
C PRO A 18 9.35 -5.51 9.86
N LEU A 19 9.19 -5.21 8.57
CA LEU A 19 7.88 -4.97 7.94
C LEU A 19 6.88 -6.10 8.16
N LEU A 20 7.37 -7.34 8.30
CA LEU A 20 6.56 -8.52 8.59
C LEU A 20 5.70 -8.36 9.85
N GLY A 21 6.17 -7.61 10.85
CA GLY A 21 5.40 -7.33 12.07
C GLY A 21 4.09 -6.57 11.80
N LEU A 22 3.98 -5.84 10.68
CA LEU A 22 2.74 -5.17 10.31
C LEU A 22 1.65 -6.15 9.86
N ASN A 23 1.98 -7.41 9.56
CA ASN A 23 0.98 -8.41 9.21
C ASN A 23 0.04 -8.70 10.38
N ASP A 24 0.54 -8.65 11.62
CA ASP A 24 -0.30 -8.80 12.82
C ASP A 24 -1.29 -7.65 12.97
N VAL A 25 -0.88 -6.44 12.59
CA VAL A 25 -1.73 -5.25 12.56
C VAL A 25 -2.82 -5.39 11.50
N ILE A 26 -2.46 -5.84 10.30
CA ILE A 26 -3.39 -6.09 9.19
C ILE A 26 -4.37 -7.20 9.57
N ALA A 27 -3.89 -8.30 10.17
CA ALA A 27 -4.73 -9.37 10.69
C ALA A 27 -5.69 -8.89 11.78
N GLY A 28 -5.27 -7.94 12.62
CA GLY A 28 -6.13 -7.25 13.58
C GLY A 28 -7.29 -6.52 12.91
N VAL A 29 -7.02 -5.76 11.84
CA VAL A 29 -8.07 -5.08 11.05
C VAL A 29 -9.07 -6.07 10.47
N LEU A 30 -8.56 -7.16 9.87
CA LEU A 30 -9.40 -8.22 9.31
C LEU A 30 -10.27 -8.92 10.37
N ARG A 31 -9.90 -8.81 11.66
CA ARG A 31 -10.67 -9.32 12.81
C ARG A 31 -11.55 -8.26 13.47
N GLY A 32 -11.78 -7.11 12.81
CA GLY A 32 -12.70 -6.07 13.25
C GLY A 32 -12.07 -4.92 14.05
N TRP A 33 -10.74 -4.76 14.03
CA TRP A 33 -10.13 -3.53 14.56
C TRP A 33 -10.55 -2.31 13.72
N PRO A 34 -10.54 -1.09 14.28
CA PRO A 34 -10.94 0.11 13.56
C PRO A 34 -10.03 0.37 12.34
N SER A 35 -10.50 -0.08 11.17
CA SER A 35 -9.74 -0.10 9.91
C SER A 35 -9.24 1.27 9.51
N ARG A 36 -10.00 2.32 9.81
CA ARG A 36 -9.70 3.71 9.47
C ARG A 36 -8.46 4.22 10.20
N ARG A 37 -8.45 4.13 11.54
CA ARG A 37 -7.31 4.56 12.36
C ARG A 37 -6.08 3.70 12.13
N VAL A 38 -6.27 2.38 12.03
CA VAL A 38 -5.16 1.46 11.80
C VAL A 38 -4.55 1.67 10.40
N GLY A 39 -5.38 1.88 9.38
CA GLY A 39 -4.88 2.13 8.04
C GLY A 39 -4.18 3.49 7.89
N TRP A 40 -4.61 4.51 8.63
CA TRP A 40 -3.83 5.76 8.75
C TRP A 40 -2.43 5.50 9.34
N LEU A 41 -2.35 4.70 10.42
CA LEU A 41 -1.07 4.32 11.03
C LEU A 41 -0.19 3.53 10.04
N LEU A 42 -0.77 2.60 9.28
CA LEU A 42 -0.05 1.84 8.26
C LEU A 42 0.47 2.76 7.15
N LEU A 43 -0.36 3.68 6.66
CA LEU A 43 0.03 4.63 5.60
C LEU A 43 1.16 5.57 6.05
N GLN A 44 1.09 6.09 7.28
CA GLN A 44 2.21 6.83 7.91
C GLN A 44 3.46 5.95 7.99
N THR A 45 3.32 4.71 8.47
CA THR A 45 4.45 3.76 8.60
C THR A 45 5.12 3.49 7.27
N PHE A 46 4.35 3.19 6.21
CA PHE A 46 4.90 2.91 4.89
C PHE A 46 5.66 4.11 4.34
N TYR A 47 5.09 5.32 4.48
CA TYR A 47 5.77 6.53 4.03
C TYR A 47 7.07 6.78 4.81
N GLN A 48 7.07 6.58 6.12
CA GLN A 48 8.25 6.71 6.96
C GLN A 48 9.33 5.67 6.65
N CYS A 49 8.96 4.41 6.38
CA CYS A 49 9.88 3.36 5.93
C CYS A 49 10.61 3.72 4.62
N ARG A 50 10.04 4.63 3.80
CA ARG A 50 10.74 5.17 2.64
C ARG A 50 11.78 6.21 3.02
N LEU A 51 11.48 7.07 3.98
CA LEU A 51 12.34 8.18 4.39
C LEU A 51 13.55 7.69 5.21
N ALA A 52 13.34 6.71 6.08
CA ALA A 52 14.38 6.13 6.92
C ALA A 52 14.88 4.81 6.32
N ALA A 53 16.04 4.85 5.67
CA ALA A 53 16.70 3.64 5.21
C ALA A 53 17.20 2.83 6.41
N SER A 54 16.75 1.59 6.53
CA SER A 54 17.24 0.64 7.54
C SER A 54 17.46 -0.74 6.92
N PRO A 55 18.26 -1.61 7.55
CA PRO A 55 18.43 -2.99 7.08
C PRO A 55 17.11 -3.79 7.04
N SER A 56 16.15 -3.46 7.89
CA SER A 56 14.89 -4.21 8.06
C SER A 56 13.71 -3.66 7.23
N THR A 57 13.80 -2.40 6.78
CA THR A 57 12.78 -1.72 5.96
C THR A 57 13.34 -1.15 4.65
N GLY A 58 14.57 -1.55 4.30
CA GLY A 58 15.24 -1.18 3.06
C GLY A 58 14.44 -1.58 1.82
N VAL A 59 14.86 -1.07 0.66
CA VAL A 59 14.11 -1.24 -0.60
C VAL A 59 13.86 -2.73 -0.92
N SER A 60 14.85 -3.60 -0.73
CA SER A 60 14.69 -5.04 -0.92
C SER A 60 13.64 -5.65 0.00
N LYS A 61 13.59 -5.24 1.28
CA LYS A 61 12.60 -5.74 2.25
C LYS A 61 11.19 -5.23 1.96
N ARG A 62 11.05 -3.99 1.50
CA ARG A 62 9.78 -3.47 1.00
C ARG A 62 9.29 -4.23 -0.22
N MET A 63 10.20 -4.57 -1.13
CA MET A 63 9.89 -5.35 -2.34
C MET A 63 9.47 -6.78 -2.01
N GLU A 64 10.24 -7.49 -1.20
CA GLU A 64 9.90 -8.84 -0.69
C GLU A 64 8.48 -8.84 -0.09
N TRP A 65 8.23 -7.93 0.85
CA TRP A 65 6.94 -7.83 1.54
C TRP A 65 5.77 -7.52 0.58
N LEU A 66 5.96 -6.63 -0.39
CA LEU A 66 4.91 -6.29 -1.36
C LEU A 66 4.56 -7.46 -2.29
N LEU A 67 5.57 -8.22 -2.71
CA LEU A 67 5.38 -9.42 -3.54
C LEU A 67 4.64 -10.53 -2.79
N GLU A 68 4.93 -10.71 -1.50
CA GLU A 68 4.18 -11.62 -0.63
C GLU A 68 2.71 -11.18 -0.52
N LEU A 69 2.47 -9.89 -0.29
CA LEU A 69 1.11 -9.33 -0.24
C LEU A 69 0.34 -9.54 -1.54
N MET A 70 0.99 -9.38 -2.71
CA MET A 70 0.38 -9.69 -4.01
C MET A 70 -0.07 -11.16 -4.09
N GLY A 71 0.79 -12.09 -3.63
CA GLY A 71 0.46 -13.51 -3.56
C GLY A 71 -0.76 -13.77 -2.67
N HIS A 72 -0.82 -13.15 -1.49
CA HIS A 72 -1.97 -13.26 -0.59
C HIS A 72 -3.26 -12.71 -1.21
N ILE A 73 -3.22 -11.54 -1.83
CA ILE A 73 -4.40 -10.94 -2.49
C ILE A 73 -4.90 -11.85 -3.61
N ARG A 74 -3.99 -12.42 -4.41
CA ARG A 74 -4.36 -13.39 -5.46
C ARG A 74 -5.04 -14.62 -4.86
N ASN A 75 -4.47 -15.22 -3.82
CA ASN A 75 -5.06 -16.40 -3.18
C ASN A 75 -6.47 -16.13 -2.66
N VAL A 76 -6.71 -14.95 -2.09
CA VAL A 76 -8.04 -14.52 -1.67
C VAL A 76 -8.97 -14.34 -2.88
N ALA A 77 -8.51 -13.69 -3.94
CA ALA A 77 -9.29 -13.43 -5.16
C ALA A 77 -9.78 -14.72 -5.85
N TYR A 78 -9.02 -15.80 -5.75
CA TYR A 78 -9.38 -17.10 -6.32
C TYR A 78 -10.00 -18.07 -5.30
N GLY A 79 -10.39 -17.57 -4.11
CA GLY A 79 -11.11 -18.36 -3.10
C GLY A 79 -10.27 -19.41 -2.37
N ALA A 80 -8.93 -19.37 -2.48
CA ALA A 80 -8.04 -20.27 -1.74
C ALA A 80 -7.96 -19.93 -0.25
N THR A 81 -8.38 -18.72 0.15
CA THR A 81 -8.44 -18.26 1.54
C THR A 81 -9.77 -17.56 1.83
N ALA A 82 -10.46 -17.98 2.88
CA ALA A 82 -11.82 -17.54 3.25
C ALA A 82 -11.91 -16.13 3.89
N VAL A 83 -10.88 -15.28 3.71
CA VAL A 83 -10.80 -13.96 4.34
C VAL A 83 -11.33 -12.89 3.37
N THR A 84 -12.11 -11.93 3.87
CA THR A 84 -12.66 -10.85 3.04
C THR A 84 -11.57 -9.96 2.44
N CYS A 85 -11.61 -9.79 1.11
CA CYS A 85 -10.56 -9.17 0.29
C CYS A 85 -10.49 -7.62 0.36
N GLY A 86 -11.36 -6.96 1.14
CA GLY A 86 -11.52 -5.51 1.10
C GLY A 86 -10.27 -4.75 1.59
N ASP A 87 -9.78 -5.11 2.77
CA ASP A 87 -8.77 -4.32 3.47
C ASP A 87 -7.36 -4.55 2.94
N THR A 88 -7.04 -5.75 2.43
CA THR A 88 -5.69 -6.08 1.94
C THR A 88 -5.30 -5.31 0.67
N LYS A 89 -6.27 -4.94 -0.16
CA LYS A 89 -6.06 -4.14 -1.38
C LYS A 89 -5.76 -2.68 -1.06
N LEU A 90 -6.45 -2.13 -0.06
CA LEU A 90 -6.18 -0.77 0.42
C LEU A 90 -4.78 -0.68 1.01
N VAL A 91 -4.35 -1.74 1.72
CA VAL A 91 -2.97 -1.86 2.22
C VAL A 91 -1.96 -1.91 1.08
N PHE A 92 -2.21 -2.69 0.02
CA PHE A 92 -1.34 -2.72 -1.16
C PHE A 92 -1.24 -1.34 -1.82
N ALA A 93 -2.38 -0.69 -2.05
CA ALA A 93 -2.42 0.64 -2.65
C ALA A 93 -1.69 1.69 -1.78
N ALA A 94 -1.88 1.65 -0.46
CA ALA A 94 -1.18 2.50 0.49
C ALA A 94 0.34 2.33 0.39
N ALA A 95 0.84 1.09 0.38
CA ALA A 95 2.27 0.80 0.25
C ALA A 95 2.84 1.32 -1.09
N VAL A 96 2.15 1.05 -2.20
CA VAL A 96 2.57 1.51 -3.54
C VAL A 96 2.59 3.04 -3.62
N VAL A 97 1.55 3.71 -3.10
CA VAL A 97 1.47 5.16 -3.05
C VAL A 97 2.60 5.75 -2.20
N SER A 98 2.84 5.20 -1.01
CA SER A 98 3.92 5.64 -0.11
C SER A 98 5.31 5.47 -0.70
N TRP A 99 5.57 4.37 -1.39
CA TRP A 99 6.92 4.03 -1.88
C TRP A 99 7.22 4.53 -3.29
N GLY A 100 6.20 4.60 -4.14
CA GLY A 100 6.33 5.06 -5.54
C GLY A 100 6.41 6.58 -5.66
N ASP A 101 5.60 7.32 -4.90
CA ASP A 101 5.40 8.76 -5.05
C ASP A 101 5.61 9.52 -3.74
N HIS A 102 6.35 10.63 -3.77
CA HIS A 102 6.54 11.49 -2.60
C HIS A 102 5.37 12.47 -2.42
N ALA A 103 4.74 12.90 -3.51
CA ALA A 103 3.68 13.89 -3.48
C ALA A 103 2.35 13.29 -2.99
N MET A 104 2.01 12.07 -3.43
CA MET A 104 0.72 11.46 -3.09
C MET A 104 0.49 11.30 -1.57
N PRO A 105 1.44 10.75 -0.78
CA PRO A 105 1.27 10.70 0.67
C PRO A 105 1.03 12.07 1.29
N LEU A 106 1.77 13.09 0.86
CA LEU A 106 1.61 14.46 1.36
C LEU A 106 0.24 15.05 1.02
N LEU A 107 -0.27 14.80 -0.20
CA LEU A 107 -1.63 15.19 -0.62
C LEU A 107 -2.72 14.49 0.20
N LEU A 108 -2.46 13.28 0.68
CA LEU A 108 -3.33 12.54 1.60
C LEU A 108 -3.19 12.99 3.06
N GLY A 109 -2.39 14.03 3.34
CA GLY A 109 -2.16 14.56 4.69
C GLY A 109 -1.14 13.79 5.52
N ILE A 110 -0.37 12.88 4.90
CA ILE A 110 0.67 12.11 5.57
C ILE A 110 1.89 12.98 5.84
N ARG A 111 2.54 12.77 6.98
CA ARG A 111 3.58 13.66 7.49
C ARG A 111 4.95 13.00 7.33
N ALA A 112 5.96 13.83 7.09
CA ALA A 112 7.35 13.40 7.08
C ALA A 112 7.91 13.08 8.48
N THR A 113 7.21 13.44 9.55
CA THR A 113 7.52 13.04 10.92
C THR A 113 6.26 12.57 11.66
N TRP A 114 6.42 11.61 12.58
CA TRP A 114 5.33 11.11 13.42
C TRP A 114 4.77 12.19 14.35
N PHE A 115 5.64 13.05 14.89
CA PHE A 115 5.28 14.08 15.85
C PHE A 115 5.69 15.46 15.28
N PRO A 116 4.73 16.37 15.02
CA PRO A 116 5.05 17.71 14.52
C PRO A 116 5.53 18.68 15.61
N TRP A 117 5.46 18.30 16.89
CA TRP A 117 5.97 19.11 18.01
C TRP A 117 7.28 18.54 18.57
N GLN A 118 8.13 19.43 19.08
CA GLN A 118 9.28 19.01 19.87
C GLN A 118 8.80 18.55 21.26
N PRO A 119 9.48 17.60 21.93
CA PRO A 119 9.06 17.07 23.23
C PRO A 119 8.73 18.13 24.30
N ALA A 120 9.35 19.31 24.20
CA ALA A 120 9.20 20.42 25.13
C ALA A 120 8.05 21.40 24.81
N SER A 121 7.41 21.32 23.64
CA SER A 121 6.49 22.36 23.13
C SER A 121 5.21 21.79 22.55
N LYS A 122 4.55 20.86 23.25
CA LYS A 122 3.20 20.44 22.85
C LYS A 122 2.21 21.57 23.18
N PRO A 123 1.62 22.28 22.19
CA PRO A 123 0.63 23.30 22.48
C PRO A 123 -0.64 22.66 23.08
N GLN A 124 -1.20 23.28 24.12
CA GLN A 124 -2.35 22.79 24.88
C GLN A 124 -3.61 22.58 24.01
N VAL A 125 -3.66 23.20 22.83
CA VAL A 125 -4.77 23.11 21.86
C VAL A 125 -4.79 21.77 21.10
N LEU A 126 -3.67 21.04 21.02
CA LEU A 126 -3.60 19.76 20.32
C LEU A 126 -4.11 18.61 21.23
N GLN A 127 -5.43 18.46 21.29
CA GLN A 127 -6.07 17.25 21.81
C GLN A 127 -5.77 16.09 20.85
N HIS A 128 -4.84 15.21 21.26
CA HIS A 128 -4.50 13.92 20.63
C HIS A 128 -3.99 13.92 19.16
N ALA A 129 -2.91 14.66 18.88
CA ALA A 129 -2.35 14.82 17.53
C ALA A 129 -1.50 13.64 16.96
N LEU A 130 -1.83 12.39 17.32
CA LEU A 130 -1.28 11.16 16.69
C LEU A 130 -1.98 10.84 15.36
N TYR A 131 -3.27 11.13 15.30
CA TYR A 131 -4.09 11.01 14.09
C TYR A 131 -4.28 12.42 13.49
N GLY A 132 -4.46 12.53 12.17
CA GLY A 132 -4.99 13.76 11.58
C GLY A 132 -6.42 14.03 12.06
N GLU A 133 -7.10 15.05 11.53
CA GLU A 133 -8.56 15.11 11.69
C GLU A 133 -9.18 13.76 11.29
N GLU A 134 -10.13 13.25 12.08
CA GLU A 134 -10.75 11.94 11.82
C GLU A 134 -11.35 11.87 10.39
N SER A 135 -11.85 13.00 9.87
CA SER A 135 -12.34 13.16 8.50
C SER A 135 -11.28 12.89 7.42
N LEU A 136 -10.01 13.26 7.66
CA LEU A 136 -8.90 13.00 6.74
C LEU A 136 -8.46 11.53 6.80
N ALA A 137 -8.47 10.93 7.99
CA ALA A 137 -8.16 9.51 8.17
C ALA A 137 -9.18 8.60 7.48
N ASP A 138 -10.45 9.01 7.43
CA ASP A 138 -11.53 8.28 6.78
C ASP A 138 -11.37 8.15 5.25
N LEU A 139 -10.80 9.17 4.62
CA LEU A 139 -10.70 9.25 3.15
C LEU A 139 -9.33 8.79 2.62
N ALA A 140 -8.28 8.87 3.42
CA ALA A 140 -6.91 8.65 2.96
C ALA A 140 -6.69 7.25 2.35
N LEU A 141 -7.18 6.20 2.99
CA LEU A 141 -7.03 4.81 2.50
C LEU A 141 -7.78 4.55 1.18
N PRO A 142 -9.09 4.86 1.06
CA PRO A 142 -9.78 4.74 -0.22
C PRO A 142 -9.11 5.56 -1.34
N GLN A 143 -8.61 6.76 -1.03
CA GLN A 143 -7.93 7.61 -2.00
C GLN A 143 -6.60 7.03 -2.48
N CYS A 144 -5.96 6.13 -1.72
CA CYS A 144 -4.78 5.41 -2.22
C CYS A 144 -5.09 4.60 -3.50
N LEU A 145 -6.31 4.08 -3.67
CA LEU A 145 -6.70 3.37 -4.90
C LEU A 145 -6.68 4.27 -6.14
N LEU A 146 -6.97 5.56 -5.98
CA LEU A 146 -6.93 6.55 -7.05
C LEU A 146 -5.49 6.94 -7.40
N GLY A 147 -4.63 7.09 -6.38
CA GLY A 147 -3.21 7.41 -6.56
C GLY A 147 -2.34 6.23 -7.00
N MET A 148 -2.86 4.99 -6.86
CA MET A 148 -2.08 3.77 -7.09
C MET A 148 -1.54 3.66 -8.52
N PRO A 149 -2.31 3.85 -9.61
CA PRO A 149 -1.80 3.62 -10.97
C PRO A 149 -0.56 4.46 -11.32
N ARG A 150 -0.59 5.77 -10.99
CA ARG A 150 0.56 6.66 -11.20
C ARG A 150 1.74 6.26 -10.33
N SER A 151 1.48 6.01 -9.05
CA SER A 151 2.54 5.65 -8.09
C SER A 151 3.20 4.32 -8.45
N LEU A 152 2.43 3.37 -9.00
CA LEU A 152 2.93 2.09 -9.48
C LEU A 152 3.92 2.26 -10.64
N ALA A 153 3.58 3.09 -11.63
CA ALA A 153 4.49 3.38 -12.73
C ALA A 153 5.80 4.01 -12.23
N LEU A 154 5.71 4.96 -11.30
CA LEU A 154 6.89 5.60 -10.68
C LEU A 154 7.71 4.65 -9.80
N LEU A 155 7.07 3.64 -9.21
CA LEU A 155 7.74 2.62 -8.40
C LEU A 155 8.55 1.69 -9.31
N LEU A 156 7.92 1.16 -10.37
CA LEU A 156 8.50 0.19 -11.29
C LEU A 156 9.53 0.80 -12.26
N ASP A 157 9.64 2.12 -12.34
CA ASP A 157 10.69 2.80 -13.12
C ASP A 157 12.06 2.81 -12.40
N LYS A 158 12.12 2.40 -11.13
CA LYS A 158 13.32 2.48 -10.28
C LYS A 158 13.88 1.11 -9.97
N GLU A 159 15.21 0.97 -9.97
CA GLU A 159 15.86 -0.23 -9.43
C GLU A 159 15.64 -0.35 -7.91
N PRO A 160 15.42 -1.56 -7.35
CA PRO A 160 15.36 -2.87 -8.01
C PRO A 160 13.96 -3.25 -8.52
N TRP A 161 12.96 -2.37 -8.43
CA TRP A 161 11.56 -2.66 -8.74
C TRP A 161 11.30 -2.93 -10.22
N SER A 162 12.01 -2.24 -11.10
CA SER A 162 12.02 -2.45 -12.56
C SER A 162 12.17 -3.92 -12.94
N SER A 163 13.05 -4.66 -12.26
CA SER A 163 13.24 -6.11 -12.46
C SER A 163 11.99 -6.97 -12.19
N GLN A 164 11.02 -6.44 -11.44
CA GLN A 164 9.77 -7.12 -11.09
C GLN A 164 8.59 -6.71 -11.97
N THR A 165 8.77 -5.79 -12.93
CA THR A 165 7.68 -5.21 -13.74
C THR A 165 6.79 -6.28 -14.38
N THR A 166 7.38 -7.34 -14.96
CA THR A 166 6.62 -8.46 -15.54
C THR A 166 5.70 -9.13 -14.53
N LYS A 167 6.18 -9.38 -13.30
CA LYS A 167 5.36 -9.98 -12.22
C LYS A 167 4.19 -9.09 -11.82
N PHE A 168 4.38 -7.77 -11.78
CA PHE A 168 3.29 -6.83 -11.49
C PHE A 168 2.25 -6.82 -12.60
N ILE A 169 2.68 -6.82 -13.86
CA ILE A 169 1.76 -6.90 -15.02
C ILE A 169 0.95 -8.20 -14.97
N ASP A 170 1.61 -9.35 -14.81
CA ASP A 170 0.94 -10.65 -14.76
C ASP A 170 -0.05 -10.74 -13.58
N TRP A 171 0.35 -10.20 -12.42
CA TRP A 171 -0.52 -10.13 -11.26
C TRP A 171 -1.73 -9.24 -11.50
N LEU A 172 -1.55 -8.05 -12.08
CA LEU A 172 -2.67 -7.16 -12.41
C LEU A 172 -3.66 -7.82 -13.37
N PHE A 173 -3.17 -8.54 -14.39
CA PHE A 173 -4.07 -9.33 -15.25
C PHE A 173 -4.84 -10.39 -14.48
N SER A 174 -4.19 -11.12 -13.58
CA SER A 174 -4.88 -12.12 -12.73
C SER A 174 -5.98 -11.49 -11.87
N ILE A 175 -5.82 -10.23 -11.44
CA ILE A 175 -6.85 -9.49 -10.72
C ILE A 175 -7.99 -9.06 -11.66
N THR A 176 -7.68 -8.65 -12.89
CA THR A 176 -8.72 -8.23 -13.86
C THR A 176 -9.52 -9.40 -14.43
N GLU A 177 -8.94 -10.60 -14.43
CA GLU A 177 -9.53 -11.83 -14.97
C GLU A 177 -10.07 -12.76 -13.86
N ALA A 178 -10.06 -12.30 -12.60
CA ALA A 178 -10.63 -13.06 -11.50
C ALA A 178 -12.16 -13.21 -11.66
N PRO A 179 -12.78 -14.27 -11.08
CA PRO A 179 -14.23 -14.49 -11.18
C PRO A 179 -15.04 -13.27 -10.73
N GLU A 180 -16.11 -12.93 -11.46
CA GLU A 180 -16.88 -11.67 -11.29
C GLU A 180 -17.46 -11.45 -9.89
N GLN A 181 -17.59 -12.52 -9.09
CA GLN A 181 -18.13 -12.48 -7.73
C GLN A 181 -17.05 -12.38 -6.63
N SER A 182 -15.76 -12.51 -6.96
CA SER A 182 -14.70 -12.54 -5.94
C SER A 182 -14.09 -11.17 -5.63
N LEU A 183 -14.21 -10.20 -6.55
CA LEU A 183 -13.62 -8.87 -6.40
C LEU A 183 -14.63 -7.75 -6.73
N SER A 184 -14.60 -6.68 -5.93
CA SER A 184 -15.39 -5.46 -6.20
C SER A 184 -14.99 -4.78 -7.52
N ALA A 185 -15.94 -4.11 -8.18
CA ALA A 185 -15.71 -3.34 -9.41
C ALA A 185 -14.58 -2.30 -9.27
N THR A 186 -14.47 -1.63 -8.11
CA THR A 186 -13.38 -0.67 -7.85
C THR A 186 -12.01 -1.32 -7.91
N THR A 187 -11.86 -2.56 -7.39
CA THR A 187 -10.59 -3.29 -7.47
C THR A 187 -10.21 -3.59 -8.91
N VAL A 188 -11.14 -4.13 -9.68
CA VAL A 188 -10.92 -4.48 -11.08
C VAL A 188 -10.61 -3.22 -11.89
N GLY A 189 -11.34 -2.13 -11.66
CA GLY A 189 -11.08 -0.82 -12.26
C GLY A 189 -9.70 -0.27 -11.93
N THR A 190 -9.29 -0.32 -10.66
CA THR A 190 -7.95 0.10 -10.21
C THR A 190 -6.85 -0.77 -10.83
N ALA A 191 -7.05 -2.09 -10.98
CA ALA A 191 -6.10 -2.97 -11.64
C ALA A 191 -5.97 -2.66 -13.14
N LYS A 192 -7.09 -2.44 -13.84
CA LYS A 192 -7.10 -1.97 -15.24
C LYS A 192 -6.39 -0.63 -15.41
N ALA A 193 -6.64 0.32 -14.51
CA ALA A 193 -5.95 1.61 -14.51
C ALA A 193 -4.43 1.44 -14.28
N GLY A 194 -4.03 0.52 -13.40
CA GLY A 194 -2.64 0.12 -13.19
C GLY A 194 -1.98 -0.42 -14.47
N LEU A 195 -2.64 -1.33 -15.19
CA LEU A 195 -2.15 -1.82 -16.49
C LEU A 195 -1.97 -0.68 -17.50
N LEU A 196 -2.96 0.22 -17.59
CA LEU A 196 -2.88 1.38 -18.48
C LEU A 196 -1.73 2.33 -18.13
N ALA A 197 -1.42 2.50 -16.84
CA ALA A 197 -0.29 3.31 -16.39
C ALA A 197 1.06 2.70 -16.80
N LEU A 198 1.13 1.38 -16.97
CA LEU A 198 2.35 0.67 -17.38
C LEU A 198 2.51 0.52 -18.90
N LYS A 199 1.59 1.06 -19.70
CA LYS A 199 1.57 0.90 -21.18
C LYS A 199 2.84 1.34 -21.89
N SER A 200 3.59 2.28 -21.31
CA SER A 200 4.82 2.83 -21.88
C SER A 200 6.05 1.96 -21.59
N SER A 201 5.98 1.07 -20.60
CA SER A 201 7.09 0.21 -20.18
C SER A 201 7.48 -0.80 -21.27
N ALA A 202 8.77 -1.15 -21.34
CA ALA A 202 9.27 -2.12 -22.31
C ALA A 202 8.61 -3.50 -22.15
N GLU A 203 8.37 -3.89 -20.90
CA GLU A 203 7.71 -5.14 -20.54
C GLU A 203 6.26 -5.20 -21.05
N PHE A 204 5.52 -4.10 -20.97
CA PHE A 204 4.14 -4.04 -21.47
C PHE A 204 4.05 -4.07 -22.99
N LYS A 205 5.06 -3.55 -23.68
CA LYS A 205 5.13 -3.53 -25.16
C LYS A 205 5.44 -4.90 -25.78
N LYS A 206 5.75 -5.91 -24.97
CA LYS A 206 5.91 -7.28 -25.45
C LYS A 206 4.60 -7.75 -26.10
N LYS A 207 4.70 -8.36 -27.29
CA LYS A 207 3.55 -8.76 -28.11
C LYS A 207 2.47 -9.50 -27.30
N ALA A 208 2.87 -10.51 -26.52
CA ALA A 208 1.95 -11.32 -25.72
C ALA A 208 1.15 -10.50 -24.69
N VAL A 209 1.81 -9.55 -24.02
CA VAL A 209 1.17 -8.67 -23.03
C VAL A 209 0.23 -7.67 -23.70
N TRP A 210 0.69 -7.06 -24.79
CA TRP A 210 -0.09 -6.07 -25.52
C TRP A 210 -1.36 -6.68 -26.13
N THR A 211 -1.26 -7.85 -26.75
CA THR A 211 -2.41 -8.59 -27.29
C THR A 211 -3.43 -8.93 -26.18
N ARG A 212 -2.95 -9.44 -25.03
CA ARG A 212 -3.82 -9.74 -23.87
C ARG A 212 -4.52 -8.50 -23.32
N ALA A 213 -3.84 -7.36 -23.26
CA ALA A 213 -4.42 -6.11 -22.75
C ALA A 213 -5.56 -5.55 -23.62
N TYR A 214 -5.45 -5.71 -24.94
CA TYR A 214 -6.39 -5.11 -25.91
C TYR A 214 -7.33 -6.12 -26.58
N GLY A 215 -7.23 -7.41 -26.26
CA GLY A 215 -8.16 -8.45 -26.74
C GLY A 215 -8.09 -8.70 -28.25
N TRP A 216 -6.90 -8.56 -28.84
CA TRP A 216 -6.65 -8.89 -30.26
C TRP A 216 -6.47 -10.38 -30.49
#